data_AF-A0A929JUW9-F1
#
_entry.id   AF-A0A929JUW9-F1
#
_cell.length_a   1.000
_cell.length_b   1.000
_cell.length_c   1.000
_cell.angle_alpha   90.00
_cell.angle_beta   90.00
_cell.angle_gamma   90.00
#
_symmetry.space_group_name_H-M   'P 1'
#
loop_
_entity.id
_entity.type
_entity.pdbx_description
1 polymer ?
#
loop_
_entity_poly.entity_id
_entity_poly.type
_entity_poly.pdbx_seq_one_letter_code
_entity_poly.pdbx_strand_id
1 'polypeptide(L)'
;MSSATPLMRQYLEIKADHQDAVLFFRLGDFYEMFMEDAILASRVLGITLTSRNKRDEDAIPLCGIPYHSSQSYIAKLVANGHKVAICEQVENPKTAKGIVKREVVRVVTPGLVTDTETLEPKENNYLLAIAGDGELFGVAHVDITTGEFRATQVNGLSQVESELGSLRPRELLYADSTDGQGLQKRLSG
;
A
#
# COMPACT_ATOMS: atom_id res chain seq x y z
N MET A 1 -21.29 -22.35 6.69
CA MET A 1 -20.63 -21.31 5.89
C MET A 1 -21.41 -20.03 6.11
N SER A 2 -20.97 -19.19 7.05
CA SER A 2 -21.67 -17.96 7.43
C SER A 2 -21.85 -17.09 6.18
N SER A 3 -23.10 -16.71 5.91
CA SER A 3 -23.44 -15.91 4.73
C SER A 3 -22.93 -14.49 4.94
N ALA A 4 -21.68 -14.23 4.52
CA ALA A 4 -21.09 -12.90 4.57
C ALA A 4 -22.09 -11.88 3.99
N THR A 5 -22.33 -10.81 4.75
CA THR A 5 -23.23 -9.73 4.30
C THR A 5 -22.79 -9.22 2.93
N PRO A 6 -23.70 -8.68 2.09
CA PRO A 6 -23.33 -8.16 0.77
C PRO A 6 -22.14 -7.19 0.81
N LEU A 7 -22.02 -6.40 1.89
CA LEU A 7 -20.90 -5.49 2.11
C LEU A 7 -19.59 -6.22 2.39
N MET A 8 -19.61 -7.21 3.28
CA MET A 8 -18.39 -7.97 3.57
C MET A 8 -17.95 -8.80 2.36
N ARG A 9 -18.89 -9.28 1.53
CA ARG A 9 -18.55 -9.94 0.27
C ARG A 9 -17.83 -8.99 -0.68
N GLN A 10 -18.38 -7.80 -0.92
CA GLN A 10 -17.73 -6.78 -1.75
C GLN A 10 -16.35 -6.36 -1.19
N TYR A 11 -16.22 -6.22 0.13
CA TYR A 11 -14.92 -5.95 0.77
C TYR A 11 -13.91 -7.06 0.49
N LEU A 12 -14.29 -8.33 0.71
CA LEU A 12 -13.42 -9.48 0.52
C LEU A 12 -13.00 -9.66 -0.95
N GLU A 13 -13.92 -9.43 -1.88
CA GLU A 13 -13.64 -9.45 -3.32
C GLU A 13 -12.57 -8.40 -3.67
N ILE A 14 -12.72 -7.15 -3.22
CA ILE A 14 -11.74 -6.08 -3.48
C ILE A 14 -10.42 -6.34 -2.76
N LYS A 15 -10.45 -6.86 -1.53
CA LYS A 15 -9.25 -7.18 -0.74
C LYS A 15 -8.46 -8.34 -1.36
N ALA A 16 -9.12 -9.27 -2.07
CA ALA A 16 -8.44 -10.38 -2.73
C ALA A 16 -7.44 -9.91 -3.81
N ASP A 17 -7.71 -8.77 -4.44
CA ASP A 17 -6.84 -8.14 -5.44
C ASP A 17 -5.76 -7.22 -4.82
N HIS A 18 -5.85 -6.95 -3.51
CA HIS A 18 -4.98 -6.00 -2.78
C HIS A 18 -4.53 -6.57 -1.42
N GLN A 19 -4.09 -7.83 -1.41
CA GLN A 19 -3.74 -8.55 -0.18
C GLN A 19 -2.57 -7.91 0.57
N ASP A 20 -1.63 -7.28 -0.15
CA ASP A 20 -0.42 -6.63 0.35
C ASP A 20 -0.62 -5.17 0.80
N ALA A 21 -1.84 -4.63 0.69
CA ALA A 21 -2.17 -3.25 1.06
C ALA A 21 -3.28 -3.16 2.09
N VAL A 22 -3.19 -2.20 3.00
CA VAL A 22 -4.29 -1.85 3.91
C VAL A 22 -5.43 -1.25 3.10
N LEU A 23 -6.60 -1.88 3.10
CA LEU A 23 -7.75 -1.44 2.33
C LEU A 23 -8.56 -0.39 3.11
N PHE A 24 -8.46 0.85 2.67
CA PHE A 24 -9.33 1.94 3.12
C PHE A 24 -10.65 1.85 2.37
N PHE A 25 -11.64 1.18 2.97
CA PHE A 25 -12.93 0.92 2.35
C PHE A 25 -13.93 2.02 2.68
N ARG A 26 -14.36 2.79 1.67
CA ARG A 26 -15.26 3.92 1.86
C ARG A 26 -16.64 3.49 2.35
N LEU A 27 -17.04 3.95 3.53
CA LEU A 27 -18.37 3.73 4.09
C LEU A 27 -18.91 5.03 4.69
N GLY A 28 -19.86 5.66 3.99
CA GLY A 28 -20.43 6.93 4.43
C GLY A 28 -19.34 8.00 4.49
N ASP A 29 -19.11 8.60 5.66
CA ASP A 29 -18.05 9.60 5.89
C ASP A 29 -16.75 9.03 6.47
N PHE A 30 -16.59 7.71 6.49
CA PHE A 30 -15.40 7.05 7.00
C PHE A 30 -14.70 6.22 5.93
N TYR A 31 -13.39 6.02 6.13
CA TYR A 31 -12.71 4.84 5.64
C TYR A 31 -12.68 3.82 6.76
N GLU A 32 -13.25 2.65 6.51
CA GLU A 32 -13.25 1.52 7.42
C GLU A 32 -12.25 0.46 6.94
N MET A 33 -11.55 -0.15 7.90
CA MET A 33 -10.69 -1.31 7.67
C MET A 33 -11.22 -2.46 8.51
N PHE A 34 -11.13 -3.68 8.00
CA PHE A 34 -11.68 -4.87 8.64
C PHE A 34 -10.60 -5.93 8.86
N MET A 35 -10.84 -6.85 9.81
CA MET A 35 -10.02 -8.04 10.04
C MET A 35 -8.54 -7.69 10.31
N GLU A 36 -7.60 -8.28 9.57
CA GLU A 36 -6.16 -8.06 9.76
C GLU A 36 -5.76 -6.60 9.51
N ASP A 37 -6.35 -5.97 8.50
CA ASP A 37 -6.11 -4.57 8.18
C ASP A 37 -6.54 -3.67 9.35
N ALA A 38 -7.67 -3.98 10.00
CA ALA A 38 -8.13 -3.24 11.17
C ALA A 38 -7.15 -3.33 12.34
N ILE A 39 -6.65 -4.53 12.62
CA ILE A 39 -5.71 -4.79 13.72
C ILE A 39 -4.39 -4.07 13.46
N LEU A 40 -3.84 -4.20 12.26
CA LEU A 40 -2.61 -3.53 11.85
C LEU A 40 -2.76 -2.00 11.90
N ALA A 41 -3.80 -1.47 11.25
CA ALA A 41 -4.01 -0.03 11.19
C ALA A 41 -4.27 0.57 12.58
N SER A 42 -5.03 -0.10 13.45
CA SER A 42 -5.27 0.36 14.82
C SER A 42 -3.97 0.57 15.61
N ARG A 43 -3.02 -0.37 15.46
CA ARG A 43 -1.72 -0.33 16.14
C ARG A 43 -0.83 0.76 15.57
N VAL A 44 -0.66 0.81 14.25
CA VAL A 44 0.22 1.78 13.59
C VAL A 44 -0.32 3.20 13.76
N LEU A 45 -1.61 3.38 13.55
CA LEU A 45 -2.24 4.70 13.62
C LEU A 45 -2.48 5.17 15.05
N GLY A 46 -2.63 4.24 16.01
CA GLY A 46 -3.01 4.56 17.39
C GLY A 46 -4.49 4.92 17.50
N ILE A 47 -5.34 4.29 16.69
CA ILE A 47 -6.80 4.51 16.68
C ILE A 47 -7.52 3.34 17.36
N THR A 48 -8.76 3.58 17.80
CA THR A 48 -9.55 2.56 18.49
C THR A 48 -9.88 1.37 17.59
N LEU A 49 -9.44 0.18 18.00
CA LEU A 49 -9.94 -1.08 17.46
C LEU A 49 -11.27 -1.43 18.13
N THR A 50 -12.29 -1.69 17.33
CA THR A 50 -13.61 -2.15 17.76
C THR A 50 -13.98 -3.41 16.98
N SER A 51 -15.21 -3.87 17.11
CA SER A 51 -15.76 -4.92 16.26
C SER A 51 -17.13 -4.54 15.72
N ARG A 52 -17.41 -5.03 14.52
CA ARG A 52 -18.74 -5.03 13.93
C ARG A 52 -19.49 -6.26 14.45
N ASN A 53 -20.77 -6.10 14.76
CA ASN A 53 -21.62 -7.15 15.35
C ASN A 53 -21.11 -7.67 16.70
N LYS A 54 -20.80 -6.77 17.64
CA LYS A 54 -20.29 -7.05 19.02
C LYS A 54 -21.04 -8.11 19.84
N ARG A 55 -22.25 -8.49 19.44
CA ARG A 55 -23.14 -9.42 20.16
C ARG A 55 -23.28 -10.78 19.49
N ASP A 56 -22.58 -10.99 18.38
CA ASP A 56 -22.64 -12.20 17.57
C ASP A 56 -21.34 -12.99 17.70
N GLU A 57 -21.38 -14.30 17.48
CA GLU A 57 -20.17 -15.14 17.45
C GLU A 57 -19.23 -14.74 16.30
N ASP A 58 -19.78 -14.12 15.25
CA ASP A 58 -19.09 -13.62 14.06
C ASP A 58 -18.61 -12.15 14.19
N ALA A 59 -18.07 -11.76 15.36
CA ALA A 59 -17.57 -10.40 15.56
C ALA A 59 -16.34 -10.10 14.68
N ILE A 60 -16.45 -9.14 13.76
CA ILE A 60 -15.37 -8.78 12.82
C ILE A 60 -14.58 -7.60 13.36
N PRO A 61 -13.25 -7.69 13.53
CA PRO A 61 -12.41 -6.55 13.90
C PRO A 61 -12.58 -5.39 12.92
N LEU A 62 -12.69 -4.18 13.46
CA LEU A 62 -12.98 -2.96 12.71
C LEU A 62 -12.23 -1.79 13.33
N CYS A 63 -11.63 -0.95 12.50
CA CYS A 63 -11.32 0.43 12.88
C CYS A 63 -11.66 1.36 11.71
N GLY A 64 -11.67 2.67 11.96
CA GLY A 64 -12.02 3.62 10.93
C GLY A 64 -11.51 5.02 11.21
N ILE A 65 -11.40 5.82 10.16
CA ILE A 65 -10.97 7.21 10.19
C ILE A 65 -11.91 8.08 9.35
N PRO A 66 -12.07 9.38 9.67
CA PRO A 66 -12.82 10.30 8.81
C PRO A 66 -12.11 10.47 7.46
N TYR A 67 -12.85 10.36 6.35
CA TYR A 67 -12.21 10.40 5.03
C TYR A 67 -11.63 11.76 4.66
N HIS A 68 -12.28 12.85 5.09
CA HIS A 68 -11.81 14.21 4.86
C HIS A 68 -10.44 14.47 5.50
N SER A 69 -10.06 13.66 6.49
CA SER A 69 -8.81 13.77 7.22
C SER A 69 -7.93 12.54 7.01
N SER A 70 -8.16 11.74 5.96
CA SER A 70 -7.45 10.47 5.76
C SER A 70 -5.98 10.63 5.42
N GLN A 71 -5.59 11.79 4.87
CA GLN A 71 -4.27 12.01 4.30
C GLN A 71 -3.14 11.79 5.30
N SER A 72 -3.26 12.32 6.52
CA SER A 72 -2.26 12.14 7.58
C SER A 72 -2.15 10.69 8.07
N TYR A 73 -3.25 9.93 8.03
CA TYR A 73 -3.24 8.50 8.38
C TYR A 73 -2.60 7.65 7.28
N ILE A 74 -2.89 7.96 6.00
CA ILE A 74 -2.22 7.33 4.85
C ILE A 74 -0.72 7.55 4.97
N ALA A 75 -0.29 8.79 5.19
CA ALA A 75 1.11 9.15 5.40
C ALA A 75 1.79 8.30 6.47
N LYS A 76 1.13 8.16 7.62
CA LYS A 76 1.65 7.41 8.77
C LYS A 76 1.79 5.92 8.47
N LEU A 77 0.82 5.31 7.78
CA LEU A 77 0.91 3.91 7.35
C LEU A 77 2.06 3.70 6.37
N VAL A 78 2.17 4.58 5.39
CA VAL A 78 3.21 4.51 4.36
C VAL A 78 4.61 4.72 4.93
N ALA A 79 4.77 5.67 5.86
CA ALA A 79 6.02 5.87 6.58
C ALA A 79 6.43 4.66 7.45
N ASN A 80 5.48 3.79 7.80
CA ASN A 80 5.72 2.52 8.48
C ASN A 80 5.85 1.32 7.50
N GLY A 81 6.01 1.60 6.20
CA GLY A 81 6.24 0.58 5.17
C GLY A 81 4.98 -0.15 4.69
N HIS A 82 3.79 0.37 5.00
CA HIS A 82 2.53 -0.24 4.58
C HIS A 82 1.95 0.44 3.33
N LYS A 83 1.59 -0.34 2.31
CA LYS A 83 0.80 0.14 1.18
C LYS A 83 -0.64 0.41 1.62
N VAL A 84 -1.29 1.39 1.01
CA VAL A 84 -2.70 1.73 1.30
C VAL A 84 -3.50 1.75 0.01
N ALA A 85 -4.51 0.88 -0.10
CA ALA A 85 -5.45 0.88 -1.22
C ALA A 85 -6.69 1.70 -0.84
N ILE A 86 -6.97 2.75 -1.60
CA ILE A 86 -8.11 3.65 -1.37
C ILE A 86 -9.27 3.20 -2.24
N CYS A 87 -10.31 2.68 -1.59
CA CYS A 87 -11.49 2.16 -2.24
C CYS A 87 -12.67 3.11 -2.04
N GLU A 88 -13.13 3.72 -3.13
CA GLU A 88 -14.14 4.77 -3.14
C GLU A 88 -15.51 4.26 -3.63
N GLN A 89 -16.56 5.01 -3.30
CA GLN A 89 -17.90 4.81 -3.86
C GLN A 89 -17.97 5.45 -5.25
N VAL A 90 -18.04 4.63 -6.30
CA VAL A 90 -18.08 5.10 -7.70
C VAL A 90 -19.50 5.34 -8.21
N GLU A 91 -20.51 4.95 -7.44
CA GLU A 91 -21.92 5.19 -7.72
C GLU A 91 -22.51 6.19 -6.73
N ASN A 92 -23.49 6.98 -7.18
CA ASN A 92 -24.25 7.85 -6.29
C ASN A 92 -25.15 7.00 -5.37
N PRO A 93 -24.98 7.08 -4.02
CA PRO A 93 -25.78 6.29 -3.08
C PRO A 93 -27.29 6.55 -3.19
N LYS A 94 -27.70 7.72 -3.68
CA LYS A 94 -29.11 8.10 -3.83
C LYS A 94 -29.81 7.42 -4.99
N THR A 95 -29.05 6.94 -5.98
CA THR A 95 -29.58 6.32 -7.20
C THR A 95 -29.25 4.84 -7.31
N ALA A 96 -28.36 4.33 -6.45
CA ALA A 96 -27.94 2.94 -6.45
C ALA A 96 -29.09 2.01 -6.03
N LYS A 97 -29.24 0.89 -6.74
CA LYS A 97 -30.14 -0.21 -6.35
C LYS A 97 -29.32 -1.27 -5.62
N GLY A 98 -29.48 -1.38 -4.31
CA GLY A 98 -28.73 -2.33 -3.48
C GLY A 98 -27.47 -1.69 -2.87
N ILE A 99 -26.38 -2.46 -2.79
CA ILE A 99 -25.10 -1.94 -2.26
C ILE A 99 -24.41 -1.07 -3.32
N VAL A 100 -23.97 0.12 -2.91
CA VAL A 100 -23.21 1.05 -3.75
C VAL A 100 -21.95 0.36 -4.28
N LYS A 101 -21.70 0.46 -5.59
CA LYS A 101 -20.46 -0.04 -6.19
C LYS A 101 -19.24 0.70 -5.66
N ARG A 102 -18.16 -0.05 -5.45
CA ARG A 102 -16.89 0.47 -4.99
C ARG A 102 -15.74 -0.06 -5.82
N GLU A 103 -14.72 0.76 -5.99
CA GLU A 103 -13.52 0.43 -6.75
C GLU A 103 -12.30 1.07 -6.08
N VAL A 104 -11.14 0.42 -6.19
CA VAL A 104 -9.88 1.02 -5.77
C VAL A 104 -9.46 2.06 -6.80
N VAL A 105 -9.42 3.32 -6.39
CA VAL A 105 -9.10 4.45 -7.27
C VAL A 105 -7.63 4.85 -7.19
N ARG A 106 -6.94 4.47 -6.11
CA ARG A 106 -5.54 4.79 -5.87
C ARG A 106 -4.91 3.78 -4.92
N VAL A 107 -3.69 3.36 -5.21
CA VAL A 107 -2.82 2.64 -4.27
C VAL A 107 -1.65 3.55 -3.94
N VAL A 108 -1.42 3.79 -2.65
CA VAL A 108 -0.32 4.62 -2.16
C VAL A 108 0.75 3.70 -1.60
N THR A 109 1.98 3.84 -2.09
CA THR A 109 3.13 3.04 -1.68
C THR A 109 4.27 3.96 -1.22
N PRO A 110 5.26 3.48 -0.43
CA PRO A 110 6.37 4.31 0.04
C PRO A 110 7.10 5.09 -1.05
N GLY A 111 7.40 4.46 -2.19
CA GLY A 111 8.12 5.10 -3.29
C GLY A 111 7.25 5.93 -4.23
N LEU A 112 5.92 5.95 -4.04
CA LEU A 112 4.97 6.66 -4.90
C LEU A 112 4.15 7.73 -4.17
N VAL A 113 4.66 8.22 -3.04
CA VAL A 113 4.05 9.33 -2.32
C VAL A 113 4.32 10.65 -3.04
N THR A 114 3.26 11.35 -3.42
CA THR A 114 3.33 12.70 -4.04
C THR A 114 2.96 13.84 -3.10
N ASP A 115 2.36 13.53 -1.95
CA ASP A 115 1.87 14.57 -1.04
C ASP A 115 3.01 15.21 -0.25
N THR A 116 3.24 16.49 -0.52
CA THR A 116 4.36 17.28 0.02
C THR A 116 4.32 17.45 1.53
N GLU A 117 3.16 17.30 2.18
CA GLU A 117 3.05 17.33 3.65
C GLU A 117 3.70 16.11 4.33
N THR A 118 3.94 15.06 3.55
CA THR A 118 4.42 13.76 4.03
C THR A 118 5.84 13.46 3.58
N LEU A 119 6.34 14.23 2.61
CA LEU A 119 7.69 14.15 2.08
C LEU A 119 8.62 15.04 2.89
N GLU A 120 9.80 14.54 3.21
CA GLU A 120 10.85 15.38 3.77
C GLU A 120 11.37 16.33 2.67
N PRO A 121 11.29 17.67 2.83
CA PRO A 121 11.59 18.61 1.75
C PRO A 121 13.02 18.58 1.18
N LYS A 122 13.92 17.79 1.78
CA LYS A 122 15.33 17.70 1.42
C LYS A 122 15.76 16.30 0.99
N GLU A 123 14.84 15.35 0.91
CA GLU A 123 15.15 13.98 0.50
C GLU A 123 14.34 13.59 -0.74
N ASN A 124 15.01 12.91 -1.68
CA ASN A 124 14.34 12.35 -2.85
C ASN A 124 13.52 11.12 -2.44
N ASN A 125 12.40 10.90 -3.11
CA ASN A 125 11.53 9.75 -2.89
C ASN A 125 11.70 8.72 -4.01
N TYR A 126 12.87 8.08 -4.08
CA TYR A 126 13.17 7.17 -5.17
C TYR A 126 12.43 5.83 -5.03
N LEU A 127 11.74 5.46 -6.10
CA LEU A 127 11.38 4.09 -6.43
C LEU A 127 12.45 3.51 -7.34
N LEU A 128 13.03 2.37 -6.96
CA LEU A 128 14.12 1.75 -7.72
C LEU A 128 13.77 0.30 -8.10
N ALA A 129 14.04 -0.07 -9.33
CA ALA A 129 13.88 -1.42 -9.86
C ALA A 129 15.25 -2.03 -10.18
N ILE A 130 15.42 -3.31 -9.81
CA ILE A 130 16.63 -4.07 -10.12
C ILE A 130 16.22 -5.36 -10.84
N ALA A 131 16.90 -5.64 -11.95
CA ALA A 131 16.75 -6.88 -12.70
C ALA A 131 18.11 -7.34 -13.22
N GLY A 132 18.33 -8.65 -13.23
CA GLY A 132 19.56 -9.25 -13.72
C GLY A 132 19.96 -10.47 -12.90
N ASP A 133 20.97 -11.17 -13.39
CA ASP A 133 21.57 -12.33 -12.76
C ASP A 133 23.10 -12.23 -12.80
N GLY A 134 23.76 -12.99 -11.92
CA GLY A 134 25.21 -13.21 -11.97
C GLY A 134 26.06 -11.94 -12.00
N GLU A 135 26.48 -11.56 -13.21
CA GLU A 135 27.50 -10.54 -13.45
C GLU A 135 26.96 -9.18 -13.89
N LEU A 136 25.73 -9.07 -14.41
CA LEU A 136 25.21 -7.82 -14.95
C LEU A 136 23.79 -7.52 -14.45
N PHE A 137 23.62 -6.34 -13.87
CA PHE A 137 22.33 -5.88 -13.33
C PHE A 137 21.90 -4.58 -14.02
N GLY A 138 20.66 -4.54 -14.46
CA GLY A 138 19.97 -3.30 -14.79
C GLY A 138 19.43 -2.65 -13.52
N VAL A 139 19.67 -1.36 -13.38
CA VAL A 139 19.17 -0.53 -12.28
C VAL A 139 18.42 0.63 -12.89
N ALA A 140 17.16 0.82 -12.52
CA ALA A 140 16.36 1.96 -12.94
C ALA A 140 15.73 2.62 -11.72
N HIS A 141 15.74 3.94 -11.65
CA HIS A 141 15.11 4.67 -10.56
C HIS A 141 14.32 5.87 -11.06
N VAL A 142 13.27 6.19 -10.33
CA VAL A 142 12.39 7.33 -10.59
C VAL A 142 12.10 8.07 -9.29
N ASP A 143 12.09 9.41 -9.34
CA ASP A 143 11.43 10.24 -8.35
C ASP A 143 10.24 10.92 -9.02
N ILE A 144 9.04 10.45 -8.67
CA ILE A 144 7.80 10.96 -9.27
C ILE A 144 7.46 12.39 -8.84
N THR A 145 8.09 12.90 -7.79
CA THR A 145 7.86 14.24 -7.25
C THR A 145 8.65 15.30 -8.03
N THR A 146 9.79 14.91 -8.61
CA THR A 146 10.65 15.77 -9.42
C THR A 146 10.58 15.45 -10.92
N GLY A 147 10.07 14.28 -11.28
CA GLY A 147 10.08 13.76 -12.65
C GLY A 147 11.44 13.18 -13.07
N GLU A 148 12.38 13.04 -12.14
CA GLU A 148 13.68 12.44 -12.42
C GLU A 148 13.52 10.95 -12.74
N PHE A 149 14.11 10.51 -13.86
CA PHE A 149 14.18 9.11 -14.25
C PHE A 149 15.56 8.81 -14.80
N ARG A 150 16.20 7.75 -14.29
CA ARG A 150 17.47 7.24 -14.83
C ARG A 150 17.47 5.73 -14.88
N ALA A 151 18.23 5.20 -15.82
CA ALA A 151 18.52 3.78 -15.92
C ALA A 151 20.00 3.60 -16.27
N THR A 152 20.61 2.58 -15.68
CA THR A 152 22.01 2.20 -15.91
C THR A 152 22.17 0.68 -15.81
N GLN A 153 23.38 0.21 -16.13
CA GLN A 153 23.79 -1.17 -15.91
C GLN A 153 25.05 -1.19 -15.05
N VAL A 154 25.12 -2.14 -14.14
CA VAL A 154 26.25 -2.31 -13.21
C VAL A 154 26.74 -3.74 -13.20
N ASN A 155 28.03 -3.94 -12.94
CA ASN A 155 28.66 -5.24 -12.92
C ASN A 155 28.72 -5.80 -11.49
N GLY A 156 28.03 -6.91 -11.27
CA GLY A 156 28.01 -7.64 -10.00
C GLY A 156 27.19 -6.96 -8.89
N LEU A 157 26.95 -7.72 -7.82
CA LEU A 157 26.09 -7.29 -6.71
C LEU A 157 26.68 -6.11 -5.91
N SER A 158 28.00 -6.01 -5.78
CA SER A 158 28.64 -4.94 -5.01
C SER A 158 28.37 -3.55 -5.58
N GLN A 159 28.26 -3.44 -6.91
CA GLN A 159 27.90 -2.16 -7.54
C GLN A 159 26.42 -1.86 -7.37
N VAL A 160 25.54 -2.87 -7.37
CA VAL A 160 24.12 -2.71 -7.01
C VAL A 160 23.99 -2.16 -5.59
N GLU A 161 24.74 -2.72 -4.63
CA GLU A 161 24.77 -2.24 -3.24
C GLU A 161 25.27 -0.79 -3.14
N SER A 162 26.25 -0.40 -3.97
CA SER A 162 26.73 0.98 -4.07
C SER A 162 25.63 1.94 -4.57
N GLU A 163 24.88 1.54 -5.61
CA GLU A 163 23.74 2.33 -6.11
C GLU A 163 22.64 2.47 -5.03
N LEU A 164 22.31 1.37 -4.34
CA LEU A 164 21.35 1.39 -3.23
C LEU A 164 21.78 2.31 -2.10
N GLY A 165 23.05 2.28 -1.72
CA GLY A 165 23.60 3.15 -0.67
C GLY A 165 23.62 4.63 -1.07
N SER A 166 23.85 4.93 -2.35
CA SER A 166 23.85 6.31 -2.86
C SER A 166 22.44 6.89 -2.98
N LEU A 167 21.51 6.12 -3.56
CA LEU A 167 20.16 6.56 -3.86
C LEU A 167 19.24 6.48 -2.64
N ARG A 168 19.47 5.53 -1.74
CA ARG A 168 18.61 5.26 -0.56
C ARG A 168 17.12 5.21 -0.94
N PRO A 169 16.73 4.33 -1.88
CA PRO A 169 15.36 4.28 -2.37
C PRO A 169 14.37 3.93 -1.27
N ARG A 170 13.17 4.51 -1.33
CA ARG A 170 12.08 4.25 -0.39
C ARG A 170 11.32 2.97 -0.71
N GLU A 171 11.42 2.50 -1.95
CA GLU A 171 10.80 1.26 -2.39
C GLU A 171 11.67 0.58 -3.46
N LEU A 172 11.76 -0.75 -3.34
CA LEU A 172 12.53 -1.59 -4.25
C LEU A 172 11.61 -2.57 -4.98
N LEU A 173 11.73 -2.59 -6.31
CA LEU A 173 11.03 -3.52 -7.18
C LEU A 173 11.98 -4.60 -7.68
N TYR A 174 11.51 -5.83 -7.58
CA TYR A 174 12.17 -7.01 -8.11
C TYR A 174 11.25 -7.69 -9.12
N ALA A 175 11.84 -8.35 -10.12
CA ALA A 175 11.06 -9.16 -11.03
C ALA A 175 10.38 -10.32 -10.29
N ASP A 176 9.11 -10.60 -10.59
CA ASP A 176 8.42 -11.79 -10.08
C ASP A 176 8.89 -13.04 -10.82
N SER A 177 10.09 -13.46 -10.48
CA SER A 177 10.84 -14.56 -11.09
C SER A 177 11.75 -15.19 -10.04
N THR A 178 12.23 -16.40 -10.30
CA THR A 178 13.17 -17.08 -9.39
C THR A 178 14.42 -16.23 -9.14
N ASP A 179 14.95 -15.57 -10.17
CA ASP A 179 16.14 -14.73 -10.05
C ASP A 179 15.85 -13.46 -9.25
N GLY A 180 14.72 -12.80 -9.50
CA GLY A 180 14.30 -11.62 -8.73
C GLY A 180 14.06 -11.93 -7.25
N GLN A 181 13.43 -13.07 -6.94
CA GLN A 181 13.26 -13.54 -5.55
C GLN A 181 14.61 -13.89 -4.89
N GLY A 182 15.54 -14.47 -5.66
CA GLY A 182 16.91 -14.73 -5.20
C GLY A 182 17.67 -13.44 -4.89
N LEU A 183 17.52 -12.43 -5.74
CA LEU A 183 18.13 -11.11 -5.57
C LEU A 183 17.56 -10.39 -4.34
N GLN A 184 16.24 -10.39 -4.16
CA GLN A 184 15.58 -9.82 -2.99
C GLN A 184 16.15 -10.43 -1.70
N LYS A 185 16.29 -11.76 -1.61
CA LYS A 185 16.84 -12.43 -0.42
C LYS A 185 18.28 -12.00 -0.14
N ARG A 186 19.10 -11.81 -1.17
CA ARG A 186 20.51 -11.40 -1.03
C ARG A 186 20.66 -9.96 -0.54
N LEU A 187 19.74 -9.08 -0.94
CA LEU A 187 19.76 -7.66 -0.60
C LEU A 187 18.97 -7.30 0.68
N SER A 188 18.13 -8.21 1.17
CA SER A 188 17.31 -8.02 2.38
C SER A 188 17.94 -8.64 3.64
N GLY A 189 19.10 -9.29 3.52
CA GLY A 189 19.85 -9.90 4.61
C GLY A 189 20.93 -8.98 5.15
#